data_AF-A0A4S3KQS5-F1
#
_entry.id   AF-A0A4S3KQS5-F1
#
_cell.length_a   1.000
_cell.length_b   1.000
_cell.length_c   1.000
_cell.angle_alpha   90.00
_cell.angle_beta   90.00
_cell.angle_gamma   90.00
#
_symmetry.space_group_name_H-M   'P 1'
#
loop_
_entity.id
_entity.type
_entity.pdbx_description
1 polymer ?
#
loop_
_entity_poly.entity_id
_entity_poly.type
_entity_poly.pdbx_seq_one_letter_code
_entity_poly.pdbx_strand_id
1 'polypeptide(L)'
;MAGQQHVDHRPRRFAGAARATGARRVGRAARSQSDARPARNTQRGRLARALARAGDHARSGRQKPDRQSQCLQPAPVCAGCRGATARSGGAALSGAADRLQASARGNRYAMKRHTHGFTLLETIVALAISMMVVTIVFQSLRVFSLARERVAATGATVDRNQLTLAWMRDSVASLLAVDKKPFKGNASGWSGTTANAMLQAAGIPVPVHWQLGQNGAPAIDYREWNGPALVLPAPARDLRFAYLDAKGAVHSHWPPRLGEFPDLPAAIALEARGHAAPLFVVAIIGQKKPLTDQGAFDTEGDL
;
A
#
# COMPACT_ATOMS: atom_id res chain seq x y z
N MET A 1 -43.97 -24.01 -24.91
CA MET A 1 -43.75 -22.73 -25.62
C MET A 1 -42.50 -22.08 -25.06
N ALA A 2 -41.33 -22.33 -25.66
CA ALA A 2 -40.09 -21.66 -25.31
C ALA A 2 -39.43 -21.23 -26.64
N GLY A 3 -39.35 -19.92 -26.85
CA GLY A 3 -38.85 -19.30 -28.07
C GLY A 3 -37.33 -19.24 -28.07
N GLN A 4 -36.71 -19.91 -29.03
CA GLN A 4 -35.28 -19.94 -29.27
C GLN A 4 -34.90 -18.73 -30.14
N GLN A 5 -34.20 -17.75 -29.57
CA GLN A 5 -33.67 -16.62 -30.33
C GLN A 5 -32.29 -16.97 -30.90
N HIS A 6 -32.26 -17.18 -32.20
CA HIS A 6 -31.06 -17.39 -33.00
C HIS A 6 -30.46 -16.02 -33.37
N VAL A 7 -29.27 -15.71 -32.82
CA VAL A 7 -28.54 -14.48 -33.13
C VAL A 7 -27.47 -14.80 -34.17
N ASP A 8 -27.64 -14.23 -35.35
CA ASP A 8 -26.83 -14.41 -36.54
C ASP A 8 -25.63 -13.45 -36.53
N HIS A 9 -24.40 -13.98 -36.51
CA HIS A 9 -23.16 -13.21 -36.50
C HIS A 9 -22.57 -13.11 -37.91
N ARG A 10 -22.75 -11.96 -38.57
CA ARG A 10 -21.98 -11.60 -39.78
C ARG A 10 -20.59 -11.02 -39.43
N PRO A 11 -19.50 -11.48 -40.08
CA PRO A 11 -18.19 -10.86 -39.95
C PRO A 11 -18.04 -9.63 -40.86
N ARG A 12 -17.64 -8.49 -40.29
CA ARG A 12 -17.18 -7.30 -41.02
C ARG A 12 -15.74 -7.53 -41.50
N ARG A 13 -15.58 -7.73 -42.82
CA ARG A 13 -14.29 -7.63 -43.52
C ARG A 13 -13.88 -6.15 -43.59
N PHE A 14 -12.74 -5.80 -42.99
CA PHE A 14 -12.03 -4.57 -43.31
C PHE A 14 -10.83 -4.91 -44.20
N ALA A 15 -10.96 -4.57 -45.48
CA ALA A 15 -9.86 -4.43 -46.41
C ALA A 15 -9.26 -3.03 -46.24
N GLY A 16 -7.95 -2.93 -46.04
CA GLY A 16 -7.25 -1.66 -45.80
C GLY A 16 -5.85 -1.69 -46.41
N ALA A 17 -5.79 -1.15 -47.62
CA ALA A 17 -4.68 -1.04 -48.56
C ALA A 17 -3.28 -0.70 -48.00
N ALA A 18 -2.30 -1.40 -48.58
CA ALA A 18 -0.90 -1.04 -48.61
C ALA A 18 -0.65 0.26 -49.41
N ARG A 19 0.25 1.12 -48.92
CA ARG A 19 0.97 2.09 -49.75
C ARG A 19 2.46 2.04 -49.44
N ALA A 20 3.21 1.61 -50.45
CA ALA A 20 4.65 1.69 -50.55
C ALA A 20 5.05 3.03 -51.19
N THR A 21 5.97 3.76 -50.57
CA THR A 21 6.77 4.86 -51.15
C THR A 21 7.85 5.15 -50.11
N GLY A 22 9.14 5.31 -50.37
CA GLY A 22 9.94 5.34 -51.58
C GLY A 22 11.39 5.47 -51.13
N ALA A 23 12.31 5.04 -51.99
CA ALA A 23 13.74 4.95 -51.76
C ALA A 23 14.49 6.30 -51.78
N ARG A 24 15.78 6.20 -51.41
CA ARG A 24 16.93 7.11 -51.65
C ARG A 24 17.26 8.14 -50.57
N ARG A 25 18.38 7.91 -49.87
CA ARG A 25 19.64 8.59 -50.23
C ARG A 25 20.89 7.86 -49.73
N VAL A 26 21.85 7.82 -50.64
CA VAL A 26 23.25 7.39 -50.50
C VAL A 26 24.06 8.56 -49.92
N GLY A 27 25.04 8.27 -49.06
CA GLY A 27 26.08 9.20 -48.63
C GLY A 27 26.73 8.72 -47.32
N ARG A 28 27.77 7.89 -47.39
CA ARG A 28 29.21 8.21 -47.55
C ARG A 28 29.93 8.20 -46.19
N ALA A 29 30.96 7.36 -46.17
CA ALA A 29 31.90 7.07 -45.11
C ALA A 29 32.59 8.28 -44.46
N ALA A 30 32.95 8.17 -43.17
CA ALA A 30 34.34 8.03 -42.72
C ALA A 30 34.48 8.04 -41.18
N ARG A 31 35.16 6.98 -40.69
CA ARG A 31 36.25 6.93 -39.67
C ARG A 31 36.07 7.46 -38.25
N SER A 32 36.62 6.65 -37.33
CA SER A 32 37.28 7.01 -36.05
C SER A 32 36.32 7.50 -34.95
N GLN A 33 36.32 7.03 -33.70
CA GLN A 33 37.41 6.69 -32.80
C GLN A 33 36.72 6.03 -31.58
N SER A 34 37.01 4.76 -31.26
CA SER A 34 37.76 4.39 -30.04
C SER A 34 37.61 5.37 -28.88
N ASP A 35 36.63 5.16 -28.01
CA ASP A 35 36.74 5.46 -26.57
C ASP A 35 35.74 4.62 -25.77
N ALA A 36 36.17 3.40 -25.45
CA ALA A 36 35.50 2.52 -24.53
C ALA A 36 35.71 3.02 -23.09
N ARG A 37 34.70 3.73 -22.54
CA ARG A 37 34.59 3.97 -21.09
C ARG A 37 33.81 2.83 -20.43
N PRO A 38 34.42 1.97 -19.58
CA PRO A 38 33.68 0.99 -18.80
C PRO A 38 33.10 1.65 -17.55
N ALA A 39 31.90 2.22 -17.66
CA ALA A 39 31.13 2.71 -16.52
C ALA A 39 29.83 1.90 -16.33
N ARG A 40 29.94 0.58 -16.15
CA ARG A 40 28.80 -0.28 -15.76
C ARG A 40 29.26 -1.49 -14.92
N ASN A 41 29.63 -1.29 -13.66
CA ASN A 41 29.61 -2.41 -12.71
C ASN A 41 29.49 -2.06 -11.21
N THR A 42 29.19 -0.81 -10.83
CA THR A 42 29.08 -0.42 -9.42
C THR A 42 27.71 -0.67 -8.79
N GLN A 43 26.68 -0.99 -9.59
CA GLN A 43 25.31 -1.23 -9.10
C GLN A 43 25.12 -2.63 -8.50
N ARG A 44 25.81 -3.67 -9.03
CA ARG A 44 25.77 -5.04 -8.50
C ARG A 44 26.36 -5.16 -7.09
N GLY A 45 27.42 -4.41 -6.80
CA GLY A 45 28.10 -4.46 -5.50
C GLY A 45 27.34 -3.79 -4.34
N ARG A 46 26.33 -2.94 -4.62
CA ARG A 46 25.54 -2.25 -3.59
C ARG A 46 24.33 -3.06 -3.13
N LEU A 47 23.66 -3.77 -4.05
CA LEU A 47 22.54 -4.67 -3.70
C LEU A 47 23.01 -5.87 -2.86
N ALA A 48 24.15 -6.46 -3.20
CA ALA A 48 24.75 -7.52 -2.39
C ALA A 48 25.07 -7.07 -0.95
N ARG A 49 25.49 -5.81 -0.76
CA ARG A 49 25.79 -5.23 0.56
C ARG A 49 24.54 -4.90 1.38
N ALA A 50 23.44 -4.49 0.75
CA ALA A 50 22.17 -4.26 1.43
C ALA A 50 21.53 -5.57 1.92
N LEU A 51 21.61 -6.63 1.11
CA LEU A 51 21.09 -7.96 1.48
C LEU A 51 21.95 -8.65 2.55
N ALA A 52 23.28 -8.47 2.54
CA ALA A 52 24.17 -8.99 3.58
C ALA A 52 23.87 -8.39 4.97
N ARG A 53 23.54 -7.09 5.06
CA ARG A 53 23.15 -6.45 6.35
C ARG A 53 21.81 -6.92 6.89
N ALA A 54 20.90 -7.40 6.05
CA ALA A 54 19.61 -7.93 6.50
C ALA A 54 19.72 -9.37 7.04
N GLY A 55 20.70 -10.14 6.58
CA GLY A 55 20.93 -11.52 7.03
C GLY A 55 21.58 -11.64 8.42
N ASP A 56 22.45 -10.72 8.80
CA ASP A 56 23.18 -10.79 10.08
C ASP A 56 22.31 -10.50 11.32
N HIS A 57 21.20 -9.77 11.16
CA HIS A 57 20.27 -9.53 12.27
C HIS A 57 19.39 -10.73 12.63
N ALA A 58 19.31 -11.76 11.77
CA ALA A 58 18.50 -12.95 12.05
C ALA A 58 19.25 -14.04 12.83
N ARG A 59 20.57 -13.89 13.08
CA ARG A 59 21.40 -14.97 13.66
C ARG A 59 22.01 -14.68 15.04
N SER A 60 21.90 -13.46 15.55
CA SER A 60 22.41 -13.12 16.90
C SER A 60 21.30 -13.17 17.95
N GLY A 61 20.88 -14.39 18.29
CA GLY A 61 20.07 -14.67 19.48
C GLY A 61 20.96 -14.71 20.73
N ARG A 62 21.22 -13.55 21.34
CA ARG A 62 21.49 -13.36 22.79
C ARG A 62 21.77 -11.87 23.03
N GLN A 63 20.72 -11.08 23.22
CA GLN A 63 20.85 -9.71 23.69
C GLN A 63 20.32 -9.62 25.12
N LYS A 64 21.28 -9.33 26.01
CA LYS A 64 21.14 -9.06 27.44
C LYS A 64 20.22 -7.84 27.63
N PRO A 65 19.32 -7.81 28.64
CA PRO A 65 18.45 -6.67 28.86
C PRO A 65 19.25 -5.57 29.58
N ASP A 66 19.81 -4.62 28.83
CA ASP A 66 20.33 -3.38 29.40
C ASP A 66 19.21 -2.35 29.53
N ARG A 67 18.90 -2.06 30.78
CA ARG A 67 18.35 -0.78 31.25
C ARG A 67 19.23 0.35 30.73
N GLN A 68 18.68 1.26 29.92
CA GLN A 68 18.79 2.73 30.06
C GLN A 68 18.31 3.43 28.77
N SER A 69 17.69 4.61 28.97
CA SER A 69 17.09 5.54 27.99
C SER A 69 15.63 5.20 27.65
N GLN A 70 14.58 5.70 28.31
CA GLN A 70 14.30 7.03 28.88
C GLN A 70 14.66 8.20 27.94
N CYS A 71 13.64 8.62 27.17
CA CYS A 71 13.22 10.00 26.88
C CYS A 71 12.73 10.13 25.44
N LEU A 72 11.40 10.09 25.26
CA LEU A 72 10.60 10.82 24.26
C LEU A 72 9.21 10.18 24.22
N GLN A 73 8.38 10.52 25.22
CA GLN A 73 6.94 10.24 25.16
C GLN A 73 6.23 11.43 24.51
N PRO A 74 5.40 11.21 23.47
CA PRO A 74 4.41 12.19 23.04
C PRO A 74 3.23 12.23 24.03
N ALA A 75 2.71 13.43 24.26
CA ALA A 75 1.62 13.70 25.19
C ALA A 75 0.32 12.90 24.90
N PRO A 76 -0.45 12.50 25.92
CA PRO A 76 -1.73 11.84 25.73
C PRO A 76 -2.80 12.85 25.30
N VAL A 77 -3.47 12.54 24.19
CA VAL A 77 -4.71 13.19 23.76
C VAL A 77 -5.83 12.79 24.72
N CYS A 78 -6.41 13.77 25.42
CA CYS A 78 -7.59 13.57 26.25
C CYS A 78 -8.79 13.13 25.38
N ALA A 79 -9.13 11.85 25.45
CA ALA A 79 -10.40 11.31 25.01
C ALA A 79 -11.46 11.60 26.08
N GLY A 80 -12.20 12.69 25.91
CA GLY A 80 -13.39 13.03 26.70
C GLY A 80 -14.66 12.78 25.89
N CYS A 81 -15.67 12.21 26.57
CA CYS A 81 -17.08 12.10 26.19
C CYS A 81 -17.52 10.88 25.35
N ARG A 82 -17.59 9.71 26.00
CA ARG A 82 -18.69 8.75 25.75
C ARG A 82 -19.65 8.76 26.93
N GLY A 83 -20.87 9.22 26.68
CA GLY A 83 -22.00 9.01 27.59
C GLY A 83 -22.45 7.56 27.53
N ALA A 84 -22.54 6.93 28.71
CA ALA A 84 -23.24 5.68 28.91
C ALA A 84 -24.32 5.91 29.97
N THR A 85 -25.54 5.60 29.57
CA THR A 85 -26.77 5.55 30.35
C THR A 85 -26.81 4.37 31.31
N ALA A 86 -27.66 4.51 32.34
CA ALA A 86 -28.23 3.48 33.23
C ALA A 86 -27.34 2.97 34.37
N ARG A 87 -27.83 2.62 35.57
CA ARG A 87 -29.08 2.79 36.34
C ARG A 87 -28.83 2.08 37.69
N SER A 88 -29.48 2.56 38.74
CA SER A 88 -29.83 1.88 40.02
C SER A 88 -28.82 1.74 41.17
N GLY A 89 -29.36 2.02 42.36
CA GLY A 89 -28.96 1.54 43.69
C GLY A 89 -27.89 2.41 44.36
N GLY A 90 -28.06 2.99 45.55
CA GLY A 90 -29.01 2.75 46.62
C GLY A 90 -28.27 2.82 47.96
N ALA A 91 -28.73 3.72 48.82
CA ALA A 91 -28.56 3.75 50.28
C ALA A 91 -27.22 4.15 50.92
N ALA A 92 -27.40 4.80 52.08
CA ALA A 92 -26.47 5.16 53.16
C ALA A 92 -25.52 6.34 52.91
N LEU A 93 -25.28 7.27 53.84
CA LEU A 93 -25.93 7.75 55.07
C LEU A 93 -25.01 8.91 55.51
N SER A 94 -25.60 9.94 56.12
CA SER A 94 -24.98 10.73 57.18
C SER A 94 -23.80 11.68 56.86
N GLY A 95 -23.98 12.95 57.19
CA GLY A 95 -22.89 13.78 57.70
C GLY A 95 -22.33 14.85 56.77
N ALA A 96 -23.03 15.98 56.64
CA ALA A 96 -22.43 17.33 56.59
C ALA A 96 -23.53 18.41 56.44
N ALA A 97 -24.53 18.36 57.32
CA ALA A 97 -25.13 19.59 57.81
C ALA A 97 -24.10 20.23 58.76
N ASP A 98 -24.10 21.56 58.86
CA ASP A 98 -23.16 22.37 59.63
C ASP A 98 -21.73 22.46 59.10
N ARG A 99 -21.51 23.42 58.19
CA ARG A 99 -20.54 24.48 58.43
C ARG A 99 -20.69 25.63 57.43
N LEU A 100 -20.86 26.83 58.00
CA LEU A 100 -20.56 28.14 57.43
C LEU A 100 -21.68 28.82 56.61
N GLN A 101 -22.84 28.94 57.24
CA GLN A 101 -23.50 30.24 57.33
C GLN A 101 -22.62 31.21 58.13
N ALA A 102 -21.67 31.90 57.48
CA ALA A 102 -21.00 33.09 58.05
C ALA A 102 -20.13 33.81 57.01
N SER A 103 -20.74 34.41 55.98
CA SER A 103 -20.17 35.62 55.36
C SER A 103 -21.26 36.42 54.65
N ALA A 104 -22.32 36.72 55.41
CA ALA A 104 -23.33 37.71 55.07
C ALA A 104 -22.96 39.04 55.73
N ARG A 105 -21.81 39.64 55.36
CA ARG A 105 -21.50 41.04 55.71
C ARG A 105 -20.77 41.72 54.57
N GLY A 106 -21.55 42.44 53.78
CA GLY A 106 -21.22 43.80 53.38
C GLY A 106 -20.03 43.94 52.43
N ASN A 107 -20.20 43.51 51.18
CA ASN A 107 -19.54 44.21 50.09
C ASN A 107 -20.57 44.99 49.28
N ARG A 108 -21.02 46.08 49.90
CA ARG A 108 -21.64 47.21 49.20
C ARG A 108 -20.53 47.92 48.42
N TYR A 109 -19.99 47.27 47.40
CA TYR A 109 -19.41 48.01 46.28
C TYR A 109 -20.59 48.64 45.57
N ALA A 110 -20.90 49.87 45.96
CA ALA A 110 -21.59 50.81 45.11
C ALA A 110 -20.76 50.94 43.83
N MET A 111 -20.95 50.02 42.89
CA MET A 111 -20.57 50.23 41.50
C MET A 111 -21.37 51.45 41.08
N LYS A 112 -20.71 52.61 41.13
CA LYS A 112 -21.08 53.77 40.32
C LYS A 112 -21.26 53.21 38.91
N ARG A 113 -22.51 53.02 38.51
CA ARG A 113 -22.88 52.81 37.12
C ARG A 113 -22.51 54.10 36.45
N HIS A 114 -21.28 54.17 35.95
CA HIS A 114 -20.94 55.13 34.93
C HIS A 114 -21.78 54.73 33.72
N THR A 115 -22.97 55.33 33.64
CA THR A 115 -23.84 55.30 32.48
C THR A 115 -23.15 56.11 31.39
N HIS A 116 -22.07 55.55 30.84
CA HIS A 116 -21.54 56.03 29.58
C HIS A 116 -22.62 55.70 28.56
N GLY A 117 -23.31 56.73 28.09
CA GLY A 117 -24.19 56.61 26.94
C GLY A 117 -23.33 56.10 25.79
N PHE A 118 -23.49 54.82 25.45
CA PHE A 118 -22.84 54.22 24.30
C PHE A 118 -23.21 55.08 23.10
N THR A 119 -22.23 55.79 22.56
CA THR A 119 -22.49 56.63 21.40
C THR A 119 -22.93 55.71 20.26
N LEU A 120 -23.91 56.15 19.47
CA LEU A 120 -24.40 55.38 18.32
C LEU A 120 -23.26 54.99 17.37
N LEU A 121 -22.20 55.80 17.32
CA LEU A 121 -20.96 55.50 16.59
C LEU A 121 -20.24 54.25 17.13
N GLU A 122 -20.12 54.13 18.46
CA GLU A 122 -19.38 53.06 19.12
C GLU A 122 -20.03 51.69 18.91
N THR A 123 -21.36 51.62 18.94
CA THR A 123 -22.09 50.38 18.66
C THR A 123 -21.96 49.95 17.21
N ILE A 124 -21.98 50.89 16.26
CA ILE A 124 -21.78 50.58 14.83
C ILE A 124 -20.36 50.05 14.58
N VAL A 125 -19.34 50.68 15.16
CA VAL A 125 -17.95 50.22 15.00
C VAL A 125 -17.75 48.83 15.62
N ALA A 126 -18.29 48.58 16.81
CA ALA A 126 -18.22 47.28 17.45
C ALA A 126 -18.88 46.18 16.60
N LEU A 127 -20.03 46.48 15.97
CA LEU A 127 -20.70 45.56 15.05
C LEU A 127 -19.86 45.32 13.77
N ALA A 128 -19.26 46.36 13.20
CA ALA A 128 -18.40 46.23 12.02
C ALA A 128 -17.17 45.35 12.30
N ILE A 129 -16.50 45.57 13.44
CA ILE A 129 -15.37 44.75 13.88
C ILE A 129 -15.83 43.30 14.12
N SER A 130 -16.99 43.09 14.75
CA SER A 130 -17.52 41.74 15.01
C SER A 130 -17.80 40.97 13.71
N MET A 131 -18.40 41.62 12.70
CA MET A 131 -18.63 41.02 11.38
C MET A 131 -17.31 40.65 10.68
N MET A 132 -16.30 41.51 10.80
CA MET A 132 -14.96 41.24 10.25
C MET A 132 -14.30 40.03 10.94
N VAL A 133 -14.41 39.92 12.26
CA VAL A 133 -13.88 38.75 13.00
C VAL A 133 -14.60 37.46 12.58
N VAL A 134 -15.93 37.49 12.48
CA VAL A 134 -16.72 36.31 12.07
C VAL A 134 -16.36 35.86 10.66
N THR A 135 -16.18 36.80 9.72
CA THR A 135 -15.77 36.47 8.34
C THR A 135 -14.37 35.85 8.30
N ILE A 136 -13.40 36.36 9.07
CA ILE A 136 -12.06 35.77 9.19
C ILE A 136 -12.12 34.34 9.75
N VAL A 137 -12.97 34.09 10.75
CA VAL A 137 -13.18 32.74 11.30
C VAL A 137 -13.74 31.79 10.25
N PHE A 138 -14.77 32.21 9.50
CA PHE A 138 -15.34 31.38 8.43
C PHE A 138 -14.35 31.12 7.29
N GLN A 139 -13.52 32.10 6.93
CA GLN A 139 -12.44 31.90 5.95
C GLN A 139 -11.44 30.85 6.43
N SER A 140 -11.06 30.90 7.72
CA SER A 140 -10.13 29.94 8.32
C SER A 140 -10.70 28.51 8.33
N LEU A 141 -11.99 28.35 8.65
CA LEU A 141 -12.68 27.06 8.61
C LEU A 141 -12.70 26.46 7.19
N ARG A 142 -12.92 27.28 6.15
CA ARG A 142 -12.91 26.82 4.75
C ARG A 142 -11.54 26.28 4.34
N VAL A 143 -10.46 26.97 4.71
CA VAL A 143 -9.10 26.51 4.41
C VAL A 143 -8.80 25.17 5.08
N PHE A 144 -9.24 24.99 6.32
CA PHE A 144 -9.05 23.72 7.05
C PHE A 144 -9.81 22.55 6.39
N SER A 145 -11.06 22.77 5.96
CA SER A 145 -11.84 21.74 5.27
C SER A 145 -11.18 21.28 3.97
N LEU A 146 -10.71 22.24 3.15
CA LEU A 146 -10.01 21.93 1.89
C LEU A 146 -8.70 21.17 2.12
N ALA A 147 -7.94 21.53 3.17
CA ALA A 147 -6.74 20.80 3.53
C ALA A 147 -7.05 19.35 3.94
N ARG A 148 -8.12 19.15 4.72
CA ARG A 148 -8.54 17.81 5.17
C ARG A 148 -8.97 16.91 4.01
N GLU A 149 -9.70 17.46 3.04
CA GLU A 149 -10.10 16.70 1.83
C GLU A 149 -8.90 16.25 1.02
N ARG A 150 -7.90 17.12 0.81
CA ARG A 150 -6.67 16.76 0.08
C ARG A 150 -5.86 15.69 0.81
N VAL A 151 -5.74 15.79 2.13
CA VAL A 151 -5.05 14.79 2.94
C VAL A 151 -5.79 13.45 2.91
N ALA A 152 -7.12 13.45 3.04
CA ALA A 152 -7.92 12.23 2.95
C ALA A 152 -7.82 11.55 1.57
N ALA A 153 -7.88 12.32 0.49
CA ALA A 153 -7.73 11.81 -0.87
C ALA A 153 -6.33 11.21 -1.13
N THR A 154 -5.29 11.86 -0.59
CA THR A 154 -3.90 11.37 -0.70
C THR A 154 -3.70 10.11 0.15
N GLY A 155 -4.22 10.09 1.38
CA GLY A 155 -4.14 8.94 2.30
C GLY A 155 -4.78 7.69 1.72
N ALA A 156 -5.99 7.81 1.15
CA ALA A 156 -6.69 6.68 0.56
C ALA A 156 -5.90 5.97 -0.57
N THR A 157 -5.05 6.70 -1.31
CA THR A 157 -4.22 6.11 -2.36
C THR A 157 -2.98 5.42 -1.78
N VAL A 158 -2.33 6.04 -0.79
CA VAL A 158 -1.18 5.46 -0.09
C VAL A 158 -1.56 4.16 0.60
N ASP A 159 -2.70 4.14 1.28
CA ASP A 159 -3.18 2.97 2.02
C ASP A 159 -3.43 1.78 1.09
N ARG A 160 -4.01 2.01 -0.09
CA ARG A 160 -4.27 0.94 -1.08
C ARG A 160 -2.99 0.37 -1.69
N ASN A 161 -1.97 1.21 -1.93
CA ASN A 161 -0.67 0.74 -2.42
C ASN A 161 0.04 -0.12 -1.37
N GLN A 162 0.01 0.30 -0.10
CA GLN A 162 0.58 -0.47 1.00
C GLN A 162 -0.15 -1.81 1.18
N LEU A 163 -1.48 -1.82 1.06
CA LEU A 163 -2.28 -3.03 1.12
C LEU A 163 -1.93 -4.01 -0.01
N THR A 164 -1.76 -3.50 -1.24
CA THR A 164 -1.35 -4.31 -2.40
C THR A 164 0.02 -4.96 -2.17
N LEU A 165 0.99 -4.20 -1.65
CA LEU A 165 2.32 -4.72 -1.34
C LEU A 165 2.31 -5.71 -0.17
N ALA A 166 1.46 -5.49 0.84
CA ALA A 166 1.29 -6.43 1.95
C ALA A 166 0.71 -7.76 1.48
N TRP A 167 -0.33 -7.76 0.65
CA TRP A 167 -0.90 -8.98 0.07
C TRP A 167 0.09 -9.70 -0.86
N MET A 168 0.85 -8.95 -1.67
CA MET A 168 1.93 -9.53 -2.46
C MET A 168 3.01 -10.15 -1.57
N ARG A 169 3.38 -9.49 -0.46
CA ARG A 169 4.35 -10.04 0.50
C ARG A 169 3.91 -11.38 1.03
N ASP A 170 2.68 -11.42 1.52
CA ASP A 170 2.18 -12.58 2.24
C ASP A 170 1.99 -13.76 1.29
N SER A 171 1.49 -13.52 0.08
CA SER A 171 1.37 -14.55 -0.97
C SER A 171 2.72 -15.06 -1.48
N VAL A 172 3.74 -14.20 -1.63
CA VAL A 172 5.10 -14.62 -2.03
C VAL A 172 5.80 -15.40 -0.93
N ALA A 173 5.68 -14.95 0.32
CA ALA A 173 6.34 -15.59 1.46
C ALA A 173 5.88 -17.06 1.63
N SER A 174 4.62 -17.35 1.31
CA SER A 174 4.01 -18.68 1.39
C SER A 174 3.98 -19.46 0.06
N LEU A 175 4.84 -19.12 -0.90
CA LEU A 175 4.98 -19.91 -2.13
C LEU A 175 5.47 -21.34 -1.84
N LEU A 176 4.88 -22.30 -2.52
CA LEU A 176 5.17 -23.73 -2.42
C LEU A 176 5.65 -24.28 -3.77
N ALA A 177 6.62 -25.18 -3.73
CA ALA A 177 7.05 -25.94 -4.89
C ALA A 177 6.05 -27.10 -5.10
N VAL A 178 5.58 -27.28 -6.33
CA VAL A 178 4.64 -28.36 -6.71
C VAL A 178 5.11 -28.97 -8.02
N ASP A 179 5.32 -30.29 -8.05
CA ASP A 179 5.94 -31.01 -9.18
C ASP A 179 5.29 -30.71 -10.53
N LYS A 180 3.96 -30.77 -10.59
CA LYS A 180 3.19 -30.61 -11.85
C LYS A 180 2.90 -29.15 -12.22
N LYS A 181 3.09 -28.22 -11.29
CA LYS A 181 2.76 -26.79 -11.46
C LYS A 181 3.95 -25.95 -10.99
N PRO A 182 5.09 -26.01 -11.71
CA PRO A 182 6.30 -25.32 -11.30
C PRO A 182 6.08 -23.81 -11.35
N PHE A 183 6.76 -23.11 -10.46
CA PHE A 183 6.78 -21.66 -10.47
C PHE A 183 7.41 -21.13 -11.76
N LYS A 184 6.76 -20.13 -12.36
CA LYS A 184 7.25 -19.46 -13.57
C LYS A 184 7.13 -17.96 -13.40
N GLY A 185 8.12 -17.24 -13.89
CA GLY A 185 8.17 -15.79 -13.75
C GLY A 185 8.90 -15.10 -14.90
N ASN A 186 8.50 -13.88 -15.20
CA ASN A 186 9.17 -12.97 -16.11
C ASN A 186 9.05 -11.52 -15.60
N ALA A 187 9.65 -10.55 -16.30
CA ALA A 187 9.62 -9.16 -15.88
C ALA A 187 8.22 -8.54 -15.70
N SER A 188 7.19 -9.10 -16.36
CA SER A 188 5.81 -8.60 -16.31
C SER A 188 4.91 -9.32 -15.31
N GLY A 189 5.34 -10.45 -14.73
CA GLY A 189 4.49 -11.22 -13.84
C GLY A 189 5.04 -12.59 -13.50
N TRP A 190 4.36 -13.27 -12.58
CA TRP A 190 4.69 -14.63 -12.17
C TRP A 190 3.43 -15.43 -11.85
N SER A 191 3.59 -16.74 -11.89
CA SER A 191 2.58 -17.73 -11.51
C SER A 191 3.21 -18.79 -10.62
N GLY A 192 2.51 -19.18 -9.56
CA GLY A 192 2.95 -20.22 -8.65
C GLY A 192 1.83 -20.65 -7.71
N THR A 193 2.12 -21.63 -6.85
CA THR A 193 1.17 -22.10 -5.83
C THR A 193 1.51 -21.46 -4.50
N THR A 194 0.53 -20.88 -3.81
CA THR A 194 0.72 -20.28 -2.49
C THR A 194 -0.24 -20.87 -1.46
N ALA A 195 0.20 -21.00 -0.22
CA ALA A 195 -0.65 -21.41 0.90
C ALA A 195 -1.43 -20.24 1.54
N ASN A 196 -1.17 -19.00 1.14
CA ASN A 196 -1.82 -17.81 1.65
C ASN A 196 -2.40 -16.99 0.48
N ALA A 197 -3.43 -17.57 -0.13
CA ALA A 197 -4.25 -16.87 -1.11
C ALA A 197 -5.07 -15.77 -0.42
N MET A 198 -5.39 -14.72 -1.16
CA MET A 198 -6.04 -13.51 -0.65
C MET A 198 -7.58 -13.64 -0.63
N LEU A 199 -8.17 -14.36 -1.59
CA LEU A 199 -9.62 -14.54 -1.73
C LEU A 199 -10.11 -15.87 -1.13
N GLN A 200 -9.20 -16.83 -0.94
CA GLN A 200 -9.52 -18.16 -0.39
C GLN A 200 -9.07 -18.29 1.06
N ALA A 201 -9.60 -19.30 1.77
CA ALA A 201 -9.19 -19.61 3.13
C ALA A 201 -7.69 -19.98 3.19
N ALA A 202 -6.99 -19.42 4.18
CA ALA A 202 -5.57 -19.68 4.40
C ALA A 202 -5.29 -21.16 4.68
N GLY A 203 -4.14 -21.65 4.23
CA GLY A 203 -3.66 -23.02 4.47
C GLY A 203 -3.93 -24.00 3.34
N ILE A 204 -4.81 -23.68 2.38
CA ILE A 204 -5.02 -24.49 1.17
C ILE A 204 -4.06 -23.99 0.07
N PRO A 205 -3.23 -24.86 -0.53
CA PRO A 205 -2.41 -24.49 -1.67
C PRO A 205 -3.27 -24.11 -2.89
N VAL A 206 -3.18 -22.85 -3.31
CA VAL A 206 -3.95 -22.31 -4.44
C VAL A 206 -2.97 -21.74 -5.49
N PRO A 207 -3.16 -22.05 -6.79
CA PRO A 207 -2.41 -21.40 -7.85
C PRO A 207 -2.83 -19.94 -7.98
N VAL A 208 -1.84 -19.06 -8.00
CA VAL A 208 -2.01 -17.61 -8.10
C VAL A 208 -1.19 -17.07 -9.25
N HIS A 209 -1.69 -15.99 -9.84
CA HIS A 209 -1.06 -15.25 -10.91
C HIS A 209 -0.99 -13.78 -10.53
N TRP A 210 0.21 -13.21 -10.58
CA TRP A 210 0.44 -11.78 -10.41
C TRP A 210 1.00 -11.23 -11.72
N GLN A 211 0.34 -10.23 -12.29
CA GLN A 211 0.72 -9.64 -13.57
C GLN A 211 0.67 -8.12 -13.49
N LEU A 212 1.61 -7.44 -14.12
CA LEU A 212 1.58 -5.99 -14.26
C LEU A 212 0.56 -5.63 -15.36
N GLY A 213 -0.40 -4.80 -15.00
CA GLY A 213 -1.44 -4.33 -15.92
C GLY A 213 -0.84 -3.47 -17.05
N GLN A 214 -1.28 -3.71 -18.29
CA GLN A 214 -0.81 -2.97 -19.47
C GLN A 214 -1.68 -1.74 -19.81
N ASN A 215 -2.77 -1.53 -19.07
CA ASN A 215 -3.88 -0.64 -19.47
C ASN A 215 -3.65 0.84 -19.12
N GLY A 216 -2.46 1.39 -19.38
CA GLY A 216 -2.13 2.82 -19.27
C GLY A 216 -2.06 3.40 -17.85
N ALA A 217 -2.83 2.86 -16.90
CA ALA A 217 -2.73 3.17 -15.48
C ALA A 217 -1.85 2.12 -14.76
N PRO A 218 -1.06 2.54 -13.74
CA PRO A 218 -0.25 1.63 -12.93
C PRO A 218 -1.16 0.68 -12.14
N ALA A 219 -1.30 -0.56 -12.61
CA ALA A 219 -2.11 -1.57 -11.97
C ALA A 219 -1.36 -2.91 -11.89
N ILE A 220 -1.75 -3.74 -10.93
CA ILE A 220 -1.29 -5.11 -10.77
C ILE A 220 -2.53 -6.00 -10.79
N ASP A 221 -2.61 -6.87 -11.77
CA ASP A 221 -3.67 -7.86 -11.90
C ASP A 221 -3.31 -9.08 -11.08
N TYR A 222 -4.18 -9.42 -10.12
CA TYR A 222 -4.07 -10.60 -9.29
C TYR A 222 -5.18 -11.59 -9.66
N ARG A 223 -4.85 -12.87 -9.80
CA ARG A 223 -5.85 -13.92 -10.07
C ARG A 223 -5.55 -15.17 -9.26
N GLU A 224 -6.61 -15.78 -8.74
CA GLU A 224 -6.57 -17.10 -8.10
C GLU A 224 -7.27 -18.11 -8.99
N TRP A 225 -6.63 -19.25 -9.25
CA TRP A 225 -7.17 -20.29 -10.12
C TRP A 225 -7.66 -19.69 -11.47
N ASN A 226 -8.80 -20.16 -11.94
CA ASN A 226 -9.55 -19.65 -13.09
C ASN A 226 -10.56 -18.55 -12.71
N GLY A 227 -10.40 -17.93 -11.54
CA GLY A 227 -11.28 -16.85 -11.08
C GLY A 227 -11.11 -15.55 -11.88
N PRO A 228 -11.96 -14.54 -11.62
CA PRO A 228 -11.79 -13.21 -12.18
C PRO A 228 -10.50 -12.55 -11.68
N ALA A 229 -9.89 -11.71 -12.51
CA ALA A 229 -8.73 -10.92 -12.10
C ALA A 229 -9.19 -9.76 -11.20
N LEU A 230 -8.55 -9.60 -10.06
CA LEU A 230 -8.64 -8.41 -9.22
C LEU A 230 -7.58 -7.41 -9.66
N VAL A 231 -8.02 -6.21 -10.04
CA VAL A 231 -7.13 -5.12 -10.43
C VAL A 231 -6.76 -4.32 -9.18
N LEU A 232 -5.49 -4.39 -8.79
CA LEU A 232 -4.94 -3.70 -7.64
C LEU A 232 -4.14 -2.47 -8.08
N PRO A 233 -4.12 -1.37 -7.31
CA PRO A 233 -3.31 -0.20 -7.66
C PRO A 233 -1.82 -0.50 -7.51
N ALA A 234 -1.02 -0.06 -8.47
CA ALA A 234 0.42 -0.25 -8.42
C ALA A 234 1.13 0.99 -7.84
N PRO A 235 2.20 0.81 -7.05
CA PRO A 235 2.92 1.92 -6.43
C PRO A 235 3.71 2.79 -7.42
N ALA A 236 3.96 2.30 -8.64
CA ALA A 236 4.63 3.04 -9.71
C ALA A 236 4.19 2.55 -11.10
N ARG A 237 4.50 3.32 -12.16
CA ARG A 237 4.15 2.98 -13.56
C ARG A 237 5.06 1.94 -14.20
N ASP A 238 6.37 2.15 -14.11
CA ASP A 238 7.35 1.29 -14.77
C ASP A 238 7.87 0.21 -13.82
N LEU A 239 6.99 -0.70 -13.43
CA LEU A 239 7.35 -1.82 -12.57
C LEU A 239 7.92 -2.99 -13.38
N ARG A 240 8.75 -3.79 -12.72
CA ARG A 240 9.14 -5.12 -13.20
C ARG A 240 9.39 -6.06 -12.05
N PHE A 241 9.11 -7.33 -12.26
CA PHE A 241 9.54 -8.40 -11.36
C PHE A 241 10.97 -8.81 -11.67
N ALA A 242 11.72 -9.11 -10.62
CA ALA A 242 13.05 -9.68 -10.68
C ALA A 242 13.14 -10.83 -9.67
N TYR A 243 13.90 -11.87 -10.01
CA TYR A 243 13.99 -13.10 -9.24
C TYR A 243 15.40 -13.29 -8.73
N LEU A 244 15.55 -13.53 -7.43
CA LEU A 244 16.85 -13.75 -6.81
C LEU A 244 17.06 -15.24 -6.59
N ASP A 245 18.20 -15.77 -7.01
CA ASP A 245 18.59 -17.13 -6.67
C ASP A 245 19.19 -17.22 -5.26
N ALA A 246 19.57 -18.44 -4.83
CA ALA A 246 20.17 -18.69 -3.53
C ALA A 246 21.50 -17.96 -3.30
N LYS A 247 22.19 -17.53 -4.36
CA LYS A 247 23.44 -16.74 -4.31
C LYS A 247 23.15 -15.23 -4.33
N GLY A 248 21.89 -14.82 -4.37
CA GLY A 248 21.46 -13.44 -4.49
C GLY A 248 21.66 -12.85 -5.89
N ALA A 249 21.95 -13.67 -6.91
CA ALA A 249 22.03 -13.18 -8.28
C ALA A 249 20.61 -12.90 -8.81
N VAL A 250 20.48 -11.76 -9.49
CA VAL A 250 19.20 -11.26 -9.99
C VAL A 250 18.97 -11.74 -11.43
N HIS A 251 17.80 -12.31 -11.67
CA HIS A 251 17.34 -12.86 -12.94
C HIS A 251 16.04 -12.17 -13.36
N SER A 252 15.85 -11.97 -14.67
CA SER A 252 14.63 -11.38 -15.23
C SER A 252 13.52 -12.40 -15.54
N HIS A 253 13.86 -13.69 -15.50
CA HIS A 253 12.97 -14.80 -15.78
C HIS A 253 13.29 -15.95 -14.82
N TRP A 254 12.27 -16.71 -14.46
CA TRP A 254 12.40 -17.93 -13.67
C TRP A 254 11.58 -19.06 -14.29
N PRO A 255 12.10 -20.28 -14.38
CA PRO A 255 13.50 -20.66 -14.11
C PRO A 255 14.47 -20.04 -15.13
N PRO A 256 15.74 -19.80 -14.77
CA PRO A 256 16.76 -19.39 -15.74
C PRO A 256 16.97 -20.47 -16.81
N ARG A 257 17.33 -20.08 -18.04
CA ARG A 257 17.37 -20.98 -19.21
C ARG A 257 18.44 -22.09 -19.16
N LEU A 258 19.45 -21.97 -18.30
CA LEU A 258 20.65 -22.82 -18.33
C LEU A 258 21.02 -23.31 -16.93
N GLY A 259 20.79 -24.59 -16.65
CA GLY A 259 21.21 -25.26 -15.42
C GLY A 259 20.07 -25.90 -14.64
N GLU A 260 20.44 -26.74 -13.68
CA GLU A 260 19.52 -27.22 -12.65
C GLU A 260 19.35 -26.11 -11.61
N PHE A 261 18.12 -25.59 -11.49
CA PHE A 261 17.77 -24.60 -10.49
C PHE A 261 16.72 -25.16 -9.55
N PRO A 262 16.67 -24.68 -8.29
CA PRO A 262 15.55 -24.97 -7.42
C PRO A 262 14.24 -24.53 -8.07
N ASP A 263 13.15 -25.24 -7.77
CA ASP A 263 11.83 -24.94 -8.32
C ASP A 263 11.36 -23.53 -8.00
N LEU A 264 11.78 -22.99 -6.85
CA LEU A 264 11.47 -21.64 -6.39
C LEU A 264 12.71 -20.74 -6.34
N PRO A 265 12.57 -19.45 -6.66
CA PRO A 265 13.61 -18.48 -6.36
C PRO A 265 13.82 -18.36 -4.84
N ALA A 266 14.95 -17.80 -4.43
CA ALA A 266 15.18 -17.47 -3.03
C ALA A 266 14.35 -16.25 -2.60
N ALA A 267 14.20 -15.28 -3.50
CA ALA A 267 13.37 -14.10 -3.28
C ALA A 267 12.78 -13.56 -4.59
N ILE A 268 11.68 -12.84 -4.49
CA ILE A 268 11.10 -12.04 -5.57
C ILE A 268 11.25 -10.57 -5.20
N ALA A 269 11.72 -9.77 -6.14
CA ALA A 269 11.81 -8.32 -6.02
C ALA A 269 10.88 -7.64 -7.01
N LEU A 270 10.28 -6.53 -6.56
CA LEU A 270 9.54 -5.61 -7.40
C LEU A 270 10.37 -4.33 -7.55
N GLU A 271 10.77 -4.04 -8.78
CA GLU A 271 11.64 -2.90 -9.10
C GLU A 271 10.85 -1.85 -9.89
N ALA A 272 11.00 -0.58 -9.51
CA ALA A 272 10.58 0.53 -10.35
C ALA A 272 11.74 1.01 -11.23
N ARG A 273 11.50 1.19 -12.52
CA ARG A 273 12.47 1.81 -13.42
C ARG A 273 12.83 3.21 -12.90
N GLY A 274 14.12 3.55 -12.97
CA GLY A 274 14.64 4.83 -12.47
C GLY A 274 14.92 4.88 -10.97
N HIS A 275 14.58 3.85 -10.19
CA HIS A 275 14.93 3.76 -8.78
C HIS A 275 16.21 2.95 -8.58
N ALA A 276 17.08 3.43 -7.68
CA ALA A 276 18.35 2.77 -7.37
C ALA A 276 18.18 1.49 -6.52
N ALA A 277 17.08 1.42 -5.77
CA ALA A 277 16.71 0.30 -4.92
C ALA A 277 15.39 -0.32 -5.39
N PRO A 278 15.19 -1.64 -5.20
CA PRO A 278 13.90 -2.26 -5.40
C PRO A 278 12.87 -1.58 -4.49
N LEU A 279 11.63 -1.45 -4.99
CA LEU A 279 10.53 -0.99 -4.14
C LEU A 279 10.29 -2.00 -3.01
N PHE A 280 10.52 -3.27 -3.31
CA PHE A 280 10.21 -4.35 -2.40
C PHE A 280 10.97 -5.63 -2.74
N VAL A 281 11.35 -6.41 -1.73
CA VAL A 281 12.01 -7.72 -1.85
C VAL A 281 11.44 -8.67 -0.80
N VAL A 282 11.06 -9.87 -1.22
CA VAL A 282 10.49 -10.91 -0.33
C VAL A 282 11.23 -12.20 -0.50
N ALA A 283 11.76 -12.70 0.61
CA ALA A 283 12.26 -14.07 0.67
C ALA A 283 11.08 -15.07 0.66
N ILE A 284 11.22 -16.12 -0.12
CA ILE A 284 10.28 -17.24 -0.12
C ILE A 284 10.63 -18.14 1.07
N ILE A 285 9.70 -18.24 2.02
CA ILE A 285 9.87 -18.99 3.28
C ILE A 285 9.24 -20.39 3.18
N GLY A 286 8.28 -20.57 2.27
CA GLY A 286 7.57 -21.84 2.07
C GLY A 286 8.45 -23.03 1.70
N GLN A 287 7.85 -24.22 1.70
CA GLN A 287 8.56 -25.48 1.45
C GLN A 287 9.14 -25.49 0.02
N LYS A 288 10.47 -25.57 -0.05
CA LYS A 288 11.21 -25.62 -1.33
C LYS A 288 11.30 -27.01 -1.93
N LYS A 289 11.02 -28.05 -1.14
CA LYS A 289 10.89 -29.40 -1.67
C LYS A 289 9.53 -29.48 -2.34
N PRO A 290 9.45 -29.97 -3.58
CA PRO A 290 8.18 -30.09 -4.25
C PRO A 290 7.28 -31.02 -3.44
N LEU A 291 6.08 -30.55 -3.16
CA LEU A 291 5.06 -31.41 -2.62
C LEU A 291 4.63 -32.32 -3.77
N THR A 292 4.92 -33.62 -3.63
CA THR A 292 4.35 -34.61 -4.54
C THR A 292 2.85 -34.48 -4.44
N ASP A 293 2.21 -34.22 -5.57
CA ASP A 293 0.77 -34.13 -5.71
C ASP A 293 0.16 -35.49 -5.36
N GLN A 294 -0.12 -35.72 -4.06
CA GLN A 294 -0.59 -36.99 -3.54
C GLN A 294 -2.07 -37.26 -3.85
N GLY A 295 -2.73 -36.37 -4.58
CA GLY A 295 -4.09 -36.58 -5.03
C GLY A 295 -4.66 -35.28 -5.53
N ALA A 296 -4.79 -35.17 -6.85
CA ALA A 296 -5.91 -34.45 -7.41
C ALA A 296 -7.16 -34.98 -6.69
N PHE A 297 -7.81 -34.13 -5.90
CA PHE A 297 -9.20 -34.35 -5.57
C PHE A 297 -9.92 -34.27 -6.91
N ASP A 298 -10.08 -35.42 -7.56
CA ASP A 298 -10.87 -35.56 -8.77
C ASP A 298 -12.25 -34.98 -8.45
N THR A 299 -12.43 -33.72 -8.83
CA THR A 299 -13.71 -33.02 -8.80
C THR A 299 -14.45 -33.35 -10.10
N GLU A 300 -14.35 -34.61 -10.50
CA GLU A 300 -14.99 -35.21 -11.66
C GLU A 300 -16.10 -36.11 -11.09
N GLY A 301 -17.14 -35.45 -10.59
CA GLY A 301 -18.27 -36.09 -9.94
C GLY A 301 -19.53 -35.22 -10.09
N ASP A 302 -20.30 -35.54 -11.12
CA ASP A 302 -21.72 -35.26 -11.34
C ASP A 302 -22.20 -33.79 -11.35
N LEU A 303 -22.33 -33.26 -12.57
CA LEU A 303 -23.44 -32.40 -12.98
C LEU A 303 -24.23 -33.08 -14.10
#